data_AF-A0A1Y4NIY1-F1
#
_entry.id   AF-A0A1Y4NIY1-F1
#
_cell.length_a   1.000
_cell.length_b   1.000
_cell.length_c   1.000
_cell.angle_alpha   90.00
_cell.angle_beta   90.00
_cell.angle_gamma   90.00
#
_symmetry.space_group_name_H-M   'P 1'
#
loop_
_entity.id
_entity.type
_entity.pdbx_description
1 polymer ?
#
loop_
_entity_poly.entity_id
_entity_poly.type
_entity_poly.pdbx_seq_one_letter_code
_entity_poly.pdbx_strand_id
1 'polypeptide(L)'
;GVRKLGIPTVVDRMVQQAVAQILTPIFERVFSDNSFGFRHHRGAHDAIAKVVDLYNQGYRRVVDLDLKAYFDNVNHDLMIKYLQQYIDDPWTLRLIRKFLTSGVLDHGLFAKSEKGTPQGGPLSPLLANIYLNELDKELTRRGHHFVRYADDCNIYVKSQRAGERVMRSITQFLE
;
A
#
# COMPACT_ATOMS: atom_id res chain seq x y z
N GLY A 1 2.60 1.29 -21.10
CA GLY A 1 3.92 0.68 -20.86
C GLY A 1 3.76 -0.81 -20.57
N VAL A 2 4.86 -1.57 -20.61
CA VAL A 2 4.88 -3.01 -20.31
C VAL A 2 5.06 -3.20 -18.80
N ARG A 3 4.17 -3.98 -18.14
CA ARG A 3 4.25 -4.29 -16.70
C ARG A 3 4.91 -5.65 -16.51
N LYS A 4 6.04 -5.68 -15.79
CA LYS A 4 6.69 -6.95 -15.42
C LYS A 4 5.91 -7.63 -14.30
N LEU A 5 5.58 -8.90 -14.48
CA LEU A 5 4.86 -9.71 -13.49
C LEU A 5 5.78 -10.75 -12.89
N GLY A 6 5.80 -10.84 -11.56
CA GLY A 6 6.41 -11.92 -10.81
C GLY A 6 5.37 -12.93 -10.40
N ILE A 7 5.09 -13.90 -11.27
CA ILE A 7 4.10 -14.95 -11.02
C ILE A 7 4.75 -16.05 -10.16
N PRO A 8 4.34 -16.25 -8.90
CA PRO A 8 4.89 -17.30 -8.06
C PRO A 8 4.45 -18.69 -8.55
N THR A 9 5.13 -19.74 -8.10
CA THR A 9 4.69 -21.12 -8.34
C THR A 9 3.32 -21.37 -7.73
N VAL A 10 2.61 -22.41 -8.17
CA VAL A 10 1.28 -22.76 -7.61
C VAL A 10 1.37 -23.00 -6.09
N VAL A 11 2.42 -23.69 -5.65
CA VAL A 11 2.67 -23.97 -4.23
C VAL A 11 2.93 -22.68 -3.47
N ASP A 12 3.76 -21.77 -4.00
CA ASP A 12 4.00 -20.48 -3.36
C ASP A 12 2.72 -19.64 -3.27
N ARG A 13 1.88 -19.65 -4.30
CA ARG A 13 0.57 -18.97 -4.25
C ARG A 13 -0.34 -19.55 -3.19
N MET A 14 -0.38 -20.88 -3.03
CA MET A 14 -1.14 -21.53 -1.95
C MET A 14 -0.65 -21.08 -0.57
N VAL A 15 0.67 -21.10 -0.34
CA VAL A 15 1.24 -20.70 0.96
C VAL A 15 1.04 -19.20 1.21
N GLN A 16 1.25 -18.35 0.20
CA GLN A 16 0.99 -16.91 0.30
C GLN A 16 -0.47 -16.61 0.62
N GLN A 17 -1.41 -17.34 0.01
CA GLN A 17 -2.83 -17.18 0.29
C GLN A 17 -3.19 -17.61 1.72
N ALA A 18 -2.61 -18.70 2.22
CA ALA A 18 -2.81 -19.15 3.59
C ALA A 18 -2.30 -18.10 4.59
N VAL A 19 -1.13 -17.51 4.34
CA VAL A 19 -0.60 -16.39 5.15
C VAL A 19 -1.54 -15.18 5.08
N ALA A 20 -1.99 -14.79 3.89
CA ALA A 20 -2.88 -13.65 3.70
C ALA A 20 -4.21 -13.82 4.47
N GLN A 21 -4.82 -15.01 4.45
CA GLN A 21 -6.07 -15.28 5.17
C GLN A 21 -5.96 -15.07 6.68
N ILE A 22 -4.80 -15.34 7.28
CA ILE A 22 -4.56 -15.11 8.71
C ILE A 22 -4.24 -13.65 9.00
N LEU A 23 -3.46 -12.99 8.14
CA LEU A 23 -3.03 -11.61 8.37
C LEU A 23 -4.11 -10.57 8.07
N THR A 24 -4.94 -10.79 7.05
CA THR A 24 -6.02 -9.86 6.67
C THR A 24 -6.90 -9.43 7.85
N PRO A 25 -7.50 -10.33 8.67
CA PRO A 25 -8.36 -9.90 9.78
C PRO A 25 -7.60 -9.13 10.88
N ILE A 26 -6.28 -9.33 11.02
CA ILE A 26 -5.45 -8.56 11.94
C ILE A 26 -5.30 -7.13 11.42
N PHE A 27 -4.90 -6.99 10.15
CA PHE A 27 -4.62 -5.68 9.56
C PHE A 27 -5.85 -4.87 9.20
N GLU A 28 -6.98 -5.51 8.89
CA GLU A 28 -8.25 -4.82 8.64
C GLU A 28 -8.70 -3.95 9.83
N ARG A 29 -8.31 -4.32 11.06
CA ARG A 29 -8.61 -3.55 12.28
C ARG A 29 -7.78 -2.27 12.42
N VAL A 30 -6.68 -2.15 11.68
CA VAL A 30 -5.71 -1.06 11.83
C VAL A 30 -5.56 -0.23 10.55
N PHE A 31 -6.12 -0.68 9.43
CA PHE A 31 -6.16 0.09 8.20
C PHE A 31 -7.10 1.28 8.31
N SER A 32 -6.66 2.41 7.77
CA SER A 32 -7.46 3.63 7.68
C SER A 32 -8.79 3.41 6.98
N ASP A 33 -9.85 4.03 7.46
CA ASP A 33 -11.16 4.04 6.78
C ASP A 33 -11.13 4.75 5.43
N ASN A 34 -10.11 5.57 5.17
CA ASN A 34 -9.89 6.24 3.91
C ASN A 34 -9.10 5.38 2.89
N SER A 35 -8.73 4.15 3.25
CA SER A 35 -8.09 3.19 2.36
C SER A 35 -9.10 2.14 1.89
N PHE A 36 -9.27 2.01 0.57
CA PHE A 36 -10.33 1.19 -0.03
C PHE A 36 -9.81 0.03 -0.89
N GLY A 37 -8.64 0.19 -1.51
CA GLY A 37 -8.13 -0.78 -2.48
C GLY A 37 -7.78 -2.14 -1.86
N PHE A 38 -8.18 -3.23 -2.51
CA PHE A 38 -7.87 -4.61 -2.13
C PHE A 38 -8.29 -5.01 -0.71
N ARG A 39 -9.36 -4.40 -0.18
CA ARG A 39 -9.89 -4.68 1.15
C ARG A 39 -11.25 -5.36 1.08
N HIS A 40 -11.56 -6.17 2.08
CA HIS A 40 -12.84 -6.87 2.13
C HIS A 40 -13.98 -5.86 2.34
N HIS A 41 -15.07 -6.00 1.59
CA HIS A 41 -16.24 -5.11 1.64
C HIS A 41 -15.96 -3.62 1.38
N ARG A 42 -14.85 -3.29 0.72
CA ARG A 42 -14.55 -1.92 0.27
C ARG A 42 -14.24 -1.94 -1.21
N GLY A 43 -14.87 -1.04 -1.96
CA GLY A 43 -14.72 -0.94 -3.40
C GLY A 43 -14.49 0.48 -3.88
N ALA A 44 -14.28 0.62 -5.19
CA ALA A 44 -14.08 1.91 -5.84
C ALA A 44 -15.29 2.84 -5.66
N HIS A 45 -16.51 2.30 -5.60
CA HIS A 45 -17.72 3.08 -5.36
C HIS A 45 -17.73 3.73 -3.97
N ASP A 46 -17.24 3.05 -2.94
CA ASP A 46 -17.14 3.62 -1.58
C ASP A 46 -16.12 4.76 -1.54
N ALA A 47 -14.99 4.57 -2.23
CA ALA A 47 -13.98 5.62 -2.40
C ALA A 47 -14.59 6.85 -3.10
N ILE A 48 -15.29 6.67 -4.21
CA ILE A 48 -15.96 7.77 -4.96
C ILE A 48 -17.02 8.46 -4.09
N ALA A 49 -17.82 7.71 -3.33
CA ALA A 49 -18.81 8.29 -2.43
C ALA A 49 -18.16 9.21 -1.39
N LYS A 50 -17.00 8.80 -0.84
CA LYS A 50 -16.21 9.63 0.07
C LYS A 50 -15.67 10.89 -0.60
N VAL A 51 -15.23 10.79 -1.85
CA VAL A 51 -14.78 11.95 -2.65
C VAL A 51 -15.92 12.96 -2.87
N VAL A 52 -17.11 12.47 -3.23
CA VAL A 52 -18.30 13.32 -3.45
C VAL A 52 -18.70 14.04 -2.15
N ASP A 53 -18.67 13.35 -1.01
CA ASP A 53 -18.90 13.94 0.31
C ASP A 53 -17.92 15.09 0.60
N LEU A 54 -16.61 14.86 0.41
CA LEU A 54 -15.59 15.90 0.57
C LEU A 54 -15.78 17.08 -0.39
N TYR A 55 -16.15 16.81 -1.65
CA TYR A 55 -16.44 17.85 -2.62
C TYR A 55 -17.61 18.74 -2.17
N ASN A 56 -18.68 18.13 -1.68
CA ASN A 56 -19.86 18.83 -1.17
C ASN A 56 -19.55 19.68 0.08
N GLN A 57 -18.59 19.24 0.90
CA GLN A 57 -18.06 20.00 2.04
C GLN A 57 -17.09 21.14 1.64
N GLY A 58 -16.84 21.33 0.34
CA GLY A 58 -16.05 22.43 -0.20
C GLY A 58 -14.57 22.11 -0.47
N TYR A 59 -14.14 20.86 -0.32
CA TYR A 59 -12.77 20.43 -0.66
C TYR A 59 -12.63 20.17 -2.16
N ARG A 60 -12.71 21.24 -2.95
CA ARG A 60 -12.82 21.17 -4.43
C ARG A 60 -11.47 21.13 -5.15
N ARG A 61 -10.36 21.08 -4.43
CA ARG A 61 -9.01 20.98 -4.99
C ARG A 61 -8.40 19.65 -4.55
N VAL A 62 -7.74 18.97 -5.48
CA VAL A 62 -7.10 17.69 -5.22
C VAL A 62 -5.58 17.83 -5.35
N VAL A 63 -4.86 17.12 -4.50
CA VAL A 63 -3.43 16.87 -4.58
C VAL A 63 -3.30 15.38 -4.87
N ASP A 64 -2.89 15.07 -6.10
CA ASP A 64 -2.65 13.69 -6.56
C ASP A 64 -1.24 13.26 -6.17
N LEU A 65 -1.12 12.19 -5.38
CA LEU A 65 0.17 11.64 -4.97
C LEU A 65 0.54 10.46 -5.85
N ASP A 66 1.66 10.55 -6.57
CA ASP A 66 2.21 9.43 -7.31
C ASP A 66 2.98 8.49 -6.36
N LEU A 67 2.33 7.42 -5.93
CA LEU A 67 2.95 6.40 -5.06
C LEU A 67 3.55 5.22 -5.83
N LYS A 68 3.55 5.23 -7.17
CA LYS A 68 4.10 4.10 -7.96
C LYS A 68 5.58 3.89 -7.68
N ALA A 69 6.36 4.97 -7.71
CA ALA A 69 7.77 4.92 -7.38
C ALA A 69 8.00 4.47 -5.92
N TYR A 70 7.12 4.85 -5.00
CA TYR A 70 7.20 4.43 -3.59
C TYR A 70 6.99 2.91 -3.43
N PHE A 71 6.07 2.33 -4.21
CA PHE A 71 5.85 0.88 -4.23
C PHE A 71 6.99 0.08 -4.84
N ASP A 72 7.54 0.55 -5.96
CA ASP A 72 8.68 -0.11 -6.61
C ASP A 72 9.94 -0.06 -5.74
N ASN A 73 10.02 0.89 -4.80
CA ASN A 73 11.13 1.09 -3.87
C ASN A 73 10.85 0.60 -2.44
N VAL A 74 9.83 -0.23 -2.22
CA VAL A 74 9.53 -0.79 -0.88
C VAL A 74 10.79 -1.39 -0.26
N ASN A 75 11.19 -0.84 0.89
CA ASN A 75 12.30 -1.34 1.67
C ASN A 75 11.83 -2.54 2.50
N HIS A 76 12.44 -3.71 2.27
CA HIS A 76 12.05 -4.95 2.94
C HIS A 76 12.29 -4.92 4.46
N ASP A 77 13.29 -4.18 4.94
CA ASP A 77 13.53 -4.04 6.38
C ASP A 77 12.46 -3.18 7.05
N LEU A 78 12.06 -2.08 6.41
CA LEU A 78 10.93 -1.27 6.88
C LEU A 78 9.63 -2.05 6.84
N MET A 79 9.36 -2.81 5.77
CA MET A 79 8.19 -3.67 5.67
C MET A 79 8.12 -4.67 6.84
N ILE A 80 9.23 -5.36 7.14
CA ILE A 80 9.28 -6.30 8.26
C ILE A 80 9.10 -5.57 9.60
N LYS A 81 9.67 -4.38 9.77
CA LYS A 81 9.47 -3.55 10.95
C LYS A 81 8.00 -3.15 11.14
N TYR A 82 7.28 -2.82 10.07
CA TYR A 82 5.85 -2.51 10.15
C TYR A 82 5.01 -3.73 10.51
N LEU A 83 5.33 -4.89 9.93
CA LEU A 83 4.68 -6.16 10.29
C LEU A 83 4.90 -6.53 11.76
N GLN A 84 6.11 -6.31 12.28
CA GLN A 84 6.49 -6.57 13.68
C GLN A 84 5.71 -5.75 14.71
N GLN A 85 5.06 -4.65 14.31
CA GLN A 85 4.19 -3.91 15.23
C GLN A 85 2.90 -4.67 15.59
N TYR A 86 2.54 -5.68 14.79
CA TYR A 86 1.27 -6.40 14.91
C TYR A 86 1.42 -7.92 14.95
N ILE A 87 2.59 -8.46 14.60
CA ILE A 87 2.88 -9.89 14.55
C ILE A 87 4.18 -10.16 15.30
N ASP A 88 4.12 -11.02 16.31
CA ASP A 88 5.28 -11.42 17.12
C ASP A 88 5.94 -12.72 16.63
N ASP A 89 5.30 -13.49 15.74
CA ASP A 89 5.83 -14.79 15.29
C ASP A 89 7.04 -14.62 14.33
N PRO A 90 8.26 -15.00 14.75
CA PRO A 90 9.45 -14.83 13.96
C PRO A 90 9.47 -15.71 12.70
N TRP A 91 8.74 -16.84 12.69
CA TRP A 91 8.71 -17.76 11.55
C TRP A 91 7.90 -17.19 10.39
N THR A 92 6.72 -16.63 10.69
CA THR A 92 5.88 -15.92 9.73
C THR A 92 6.63 -14.73 9.13
N LEU A 93 7.29 -13.90 9.95
CA LEU A 93 8.08 -12.77 9.48
C LEU A 93 9.24 -13.21 8.56
N ARG A 94 9.94 -14.30 8.91
CA ARG A 94 10.98 -14.88 8.06
C ARG A 94 10.42 -15.40 6.74
N LEU A 95 9.25 -16.03 6.75
CA LEU A 95 8.58 -16.52 5.54
C LEU A 95 8.17 -15.37 4.61
N ILE A 96 7.57 -14.31 5.15
CA ILE A 96 7.21 -13.11 4.38
C ILE A 96 8.46 -12.47 3.78
N ARG A 97 9.55 -12.35 4.55
CA ARG A 97 10.83 -11.84 4.03
C ARG A 97 11.34 -12.70 2.87
N LYS A 98 11.24 -14.03 2.97
CA LYS A 98 11.60 -14.92 1.86
C LYS A 98 10.77 -14.62 0.61
N PHE A 99 9.45 -14.46 0.73
CA PHE A 99 8.59 -14.08 -0.40
C PHE A 99 8.94 -12.71 -1.00
N LEU A 100 9.32 -11.73 -0.19
CA LEU A 100 9.77 -10.42 -0.70
C LEU A 100 11.07 -10.55 -1.50
N THR A 101 12.00 -11.38 -1.02
CA THR A 101 13.33 -11.57 -1.64
C THR A 101 13.37 -12.62 -2.76
N SER A 102 12.29 -13.36 -2.99
CA SER A 102 12.28 -14.52 -3.91
C SER A 102 12.46 -14.14 -5.38
N GLY A 103 12.65 -12.85 -5.69
CA GLY A 103 13.04 -12.38 -7.00
C GLY A 103 11.96 -12.50 -8.06
N VAL A 104 12.32 -12.07 -9.26
CA VAL A 104 11.52 -12.22 -10.48
C VAL A 104 12.33 -13.00 -11.50
N LEU A 105 11.69 -13.95 -12.17
CA LEU A 105 12.28 -14.63 -13.31
C LEU A 105 12.03 -13.73 -14.54
N ASP A 106 13.08 -13.09 -15.05
CA ASP A 106 13.00 -12.22 -16.23
C ASP A 106 13.79 -12.87 -17.37
N HIS A 107 13.12 -13.21 -18.47
CA HIS A 107 13.72 -13.87 -19.64
C HIS A 107 14.58 -15.12 -19.34
N GLY A 108 14.22 -15.90 -18.32
CA GLY A 108 14.94 -17.12 -17.92
C GLY A 108 16.12 -16.89 -16.98
N LEU A 109 16.40 -15.64 -16.60
CA LEU A 109 17.40 -15.29 -15.59
C LEU A 109 16.72 -14.95 -14.27
N PHE A 110 17.22 -15.53 -13.18
CA PHE A 110 16.77 -15.22 -11.83
C PHE A 110 17.38 -13.90 -11.39
N ALA A 111 16.57 -12.85 -11.24
CA ALA A 111 16.99 -11.59 -10.65
C ALA A 111 16.48 -11.53 -9.20
N LYS A 112 17.41 -11.45 -8.25
CA LYS A 112 17.05 -11.20 -6.84
C LYS A 112 16.40 -9.83 -6.73
N SER A 113 15.27 -9.75 -6.03
CA SER A 113 14.60 -8.48 -5.75
C SER A 113 15.22 -7.88 -4.48
N GLU A 114 15.96 -6.79 -4.64
CA GLU A 114 16.54 -6.04 -3.51
C GLU A 114 15.55 -5.02 -2.92
N LYS A 115 14.56 -4.59 -3.71
CA LYS A 115 13.49 -3.65 -3.34
C LYS A 115 12.19 -4.00 -4.07
N GLY A 116 11.07 -3.49 -3.54
CA GLY A 116 9.74 -3.68 -4.10
C GLY A 116 9.06 -4.96 -3.61
N THR A 117 7.80 -5.16 -4.00
CA THR A 117 7.07 -6.42 -3.74
C THR A 117 6.80 -7.14 -5.06
N PRO A 118 6.90 -8.49 -5.13
CA PRO A 118 6.57 -9.23 -6.34
C PRO A 118 5.14 -8.95 -6.82
N GLN A 119 4.98 -8.38 -8.02
CA GLN A 119 3.66 -8.12 -8.59
C GLN A 119 3.08 -9.43 -9.16
N GLY A 120 2.11 -10.03 -8.46
CA GLY A 120 1.44 -11.26 -8.90
C GLY A 120 1.20 -12.31 -7.82
N GLY A 121 1.75 -12.12 -6.62
CA GLY A 121 1.48 -12.96 -5.45
C GLY A 121 0.16 -12.61 -4.77
N PRO A 122 -0.63 -13.59 -4.28
CA PRO A 122 -1.85 -13.31 -3.54
C PRO A 122 -1.64 -12.50 -2.25
N LEU A 123 -0.44 -12.54 -1.68
CA LEU A 123 -0.06 -11.79 -0.47
C LEU A 123 0.32 -10.33 -0.78
N SER A 124 0.73 -10.02 -2.00
CA SER A 124 1.29 -8.71 -2.36
C SER A 124 0.34 -7.53 -2.13
N PRO A 125 -0.97 -7.60 -2.45
CA PRO A 125 -1.90 -6.50 -2.19
C PRO A 125 -2.03 -6.17 -0.68
N LEU A 126 -1.98 -7.18 0.18
CA LEU A 126 -2.03 -6.99 1.62
C LEU A 126 -0.76 -6.27 2.11
N LEU A 127 0.42 -6.76 1.70
CA LEU A 127 1.70 -6.13 2.06
C LEU A 127 1.76 -4.68 1.57
N ALA A 128 1.26 -4.42 0.36
CA ALA A 128 1.19 -3.09 -0.19
C ALA A 128 0.37 -2.13 0.71
N ASN A 129 -0.80 -2.58 1.17
CA ASN A 129 -1.63 -1.81 2.09
C ASN A 129 -0.98 -1.63 3.47
N ILE A 130 -0.26 -2.63 3.99
CA ILE A 130 0.49 -2.52 5.26
C ILE A 130 1.54 -1.42 5.16
N TYR A 131 2.31 -1.40 4.08
CA TYR A 131 3.35 -0.40 3.88
C TYR A 131 2.78 1.02 3.77
N LEU A 132 1.71 1.19 2.98
CA LEU A 132 1.05 2.49 2.82
C LEU A 132 0.21 2.91 4.03
N ASN A 133 -0.10 2.01 4.95
CA ASN A 133 -0.85 2.38 6.15
C ASN A 133 -0.07 3.39 7.02
N GLU A 134 1.27 3.41 6.95
CA GLU A 134 2.06 4.43 7.65
C GLU A 134 1.87 5.83 7.03
N LEU A 135 1.74 5.92 5.70
CA LEU A 135 1.32 7.15 5.04
C LEU A 135 -0.09 7.55 5.48
N ASP A 136 -1.03 6.61 5.50
CA ASP A 136 -2.41 6.88 5.91
C ASP A 136 -2.50 7.41 7.35
N LYS A 137 -1.73 6.80 8.27
CA LYS A 137 -1.60 7.26 9.67
C LYS A 137 -1.04 8.67 9.72
N GLU A 138 0.00 8.97 8.94
CA GLU A 138 0.62 10.30 8.93
C GLU A 138 -0.33 11.36 8.37
N LEU A 139 -1.05 11.07 7.28
CA LEU A 139 -2.07 11.94 6.72
C LEU A 139 -3.19 12.21 7.73
N THR A 140 -3.64 11.17 8.41
CA THR A 140 -4.66 11.26 9.46
C THR A 140 -4.17 12.11 10.63
N ARG A 141 -2.93 11.88 11.10
CA ARG A 141 -2.31 12.64 12.19
C ARG A 141 -2.17 14.13 11.86
N ARG A 142 -1.90 14.46 10.59
CA ARG A 142 -1.84 15.85 10.09
C ARG A 142 -3.22 16.47 9.82
N GLY A 143 -4.31 15.71 10.00
CA GLY A 143 -5.68 16.17 9.76
C GLY A 143 -6.00 16.39 8.29
N HIS A 144 -5.34 15.66 7.38
CA HIS A 144 -5.63 15.73 5.95
C HIS A 144 -6.85 14.88 5.59
N HIS A 145 -7.66 15.39 4.68
CA HIS A 145 -8.76 14.62 4.08
C HIS A 145 -8.23 13.93 2.83
N PHE A 146 -8.20 12.61 2.82
CA PHE A 146 -7.66 11.85 1.70
C PHE A 146 -8.52 10.64 1.40
N VAL A 147 -8.35 10.11 0.19
CA VAL A 147 -8.92 8.84 -0.25
C VAL A 147 -7.81 8.09 -0.98
N ARG A 148 -7.58 6.84 -0.59
CA ARG A 148 -6.57 5.98 -1.19
C ARG A 148 -7.17 4.69 -1.74
N TYR A 149 -6.84 4.37 -2.97
CA TYR A 149 -7.16 3.11 -3.62
C TYR A 149 -5.88 2.49 -4.18
N ALA A 150 -5.34 1.49 -3.49
CA ALA A 150 -4.03 0.92 -3.79
C ALA A 150 -2.93 2.01 -3.78
N ASP A 151 -2.31 2.26 -4.93
CA ASP A 151 -1.28 3.27 -5.20
C ASP A 151 -1.81 4.65 -5.58
N ASP A 152 -3.10 4.76 -5.92
CA ASP A 152 -3.74 6.04 -6.18
C ASP A 152 -4.16 6.68 -4.86
N CYS A 153 -3.52 7.78 -4.46
CA CYS A 153 -3.81 8.49 -3.23
C CYS A 153 -4.05 9.97 -3.49
N ASN A 154 -5.27 10.43 -3.19
CA ASN A 154 -5.70 11.79 -3.42
C ASN A 154 -5.97 12.51 -2.10
N ILE A 155 -5.38 13.70 -1.92
CA ILE A 155 -5.65 14.57 -0.78
C ILE A 155 -6.53 15.75 -1.22
N TYR A 156 -7.61 16.00 -0.48
CA TYR A 156 -8.61 17.02 -0.79
C TYR A 156 -8.42 18.25 0.10
N VAL A 157 -8.35 19.42 -0.52
CA VAL A 157 -8.10 20.70 0.14
C VAL A 157 -9.06 21.78 -0.36
N LYS A 158 -9.22 22.86 0.43
CA LYS A 158 -10.12 23.97 0.08
C LYS A 158 -9.48 25.04 -0.81
N SER A 159 -8.15 25.13 -0.85
CA SER A 159 -7.43 26.15 -1.62
C SER A 159 -6.17 25.61 -2.28
N GLN A 160 -5.77 26.25 -3.38
CA GLN A 160 -4.55 25.87 -4.10
C GLN A 160 -3.29 26.03 -3.24
N ARG A 161 -3.16 27.13 -2.51
CA ARG A 161 -2.05 27.37 -1.58
C ARG A 161 -1.93 26.27 -0.52
N ALA A 162 -3.06 25.76 -0.02
CA ALA A 162 -3.06 24.62 0.90
C ALA A 162 -2.55 23.35 0.20
N GLY A 163 -2.99 23.10 -1.03
CA GLY A 163 -2.52 21.96 -1.84
C GLY A 163 -1.01 21.96 -2.07
N GLU A 164 -0.44 23.09 -2.50
CA GLU A 164 1.00 23.24 -2.72
C GLU A 164 1.83 23.06 -1.43
N ARG A 165 1.28 23.47 -0.29
CA ARG A 165 1.90 23.25 1.02
C ARG A 165 1.88 21.77 1.41
N VAL A 166 0.74 21.11 1.21
CA VAL A 166 0.59 19.68 1.49
C VAL A 166 1.51 18.87 0.59
N MET A 167 1.51 19.13 -0.71
CA MET A 167 2.37 18.44 -1.68
C MET A 167 3.84 18.45 -1.22
N ARG A 168 4.41 19.65 -0.97
CA ARG A 168 5.80 19.77 -0.48
C ARG A 168 6.07 18.97 0.79
N SER A 169 5.14 19.02 1.74
CA SER A 169 5.30 18.40 3.05
C SER A 169 5.15 16.87 3.03
N ILE A 170 4.38 16.33 2.08
CA ILE A 170 4.20 14.88 1.91
C ILE A 170 5.29 14.30 1.02
N THR A 171 5.73 15.00 -0.03
CA THR A 171 6.89 14.57 -0.82
C THR A 171 8.12 14.37 0.07
N GLN A 172 8.42 15.30 0.97
CA GLN A 172 9.53 15.17 1.92
C GLN A 172 9.39 13.99 2.90
N PHE A 173 8.16 13.51 3.15
CA PHE A 173 7.93 12.34 4.00
C PHE A 173 8.12 11.03 3.22
N LEU A 174 7.89 11.06 1.91
CA LEU A 174 8.01 9.89 1.02
C LEU A 174 9.44 9.67 0.52
N GLU A 175 10.27 10.72 0.50
CA GLU A 175 11.72 10.69 0.25
C GLU A 175 12.53 10.20 1.46
#